data_AF-A0A4U6D1Y2-F1
#
_entry.id   AF-A0A4U6D1Y2-F1
#
_cell.length_a   1.000
_cell.length_b   1.000
_cell.length_c   1.000
_cell.angle_alpha   90.00
_cell.angle_beta   90.00
_cell.angle_gamma   90.00
#
_symmetry.space_group_name_H-M   'P 1'
#
loop_
_entity.id
_entity.type
_entity.pdbx_description
1 polymer ?
#
loop_
_entity_poly.entity_id
_entity_poly.type
_entity_poly.pdbx_seq_one_letter_code
_entity_poly.pdbx_strand_id
1 'polypeptide(L)'
;MAAIVTPKFEKNQIEIISRLYLYGSQATEEIGNKIIDEINRMYNEPEVFVEFNGKQMKVLFLTGFKIISTSEAMIRAAVNFNYKNNFIRIENENHITRSFMGYGIGDNVGHWLTSDNLGTSTTAAHEFGHSLGLDHPANLDFRGSDSPPPIMAPRGSLVNPQYQWEPTAKAGEFGGTMNPKYRKVTKEEVLLILKDLNFENKQNNYIGQLSNTLFDKTGNPSRWLA
;
A
#
# COMPACT_ATOMS: atom_id res chain seq x y z
N MET A 1 6.14 -0.28 -4.60
CA MET A 1 6.16 -1.60 -4.02
C MET A 1 6.01 -2.49 -5.20
N ALA A 2 6.93 -3.41 -5.29
CA ALA A 2 6.86 -4.36 -6.33
C ALA A 2 5.86 -5.45 -5.92
N ALA A 3 5.10 -5.95 -6.90
CA ALA A 3 4.36 -7.20 -6.76
C ALA A 3 4.55 -8.06 -8.00
N ILE A 4 4.43 -9.37 -7.82
CA ILE A 4 4.33 -10.32 -8.93
C ILE A 4 2.86 -10.67 -9.11
N VAL A 5 2.34 -10.48 -10.32
CA VAL A 5 0.99 -10.85 -10.69
C VAL A 5 1.03 -12.18 -11.43
N THR A 6 0.42 -13.19 -10.85
CA THR A 6 0.44 -14.56 -11.37
C THR A 6 -0.97 -15.02 -11.72
N PRO A 7 -1.30 -15.22 -13.00
CA PRO A 7 -2.56 -15.83 -13.37
C PRO A 7 -2.57 -17.32 -13.00
N LYS A 8 -3.63 -17.77 -12.34
CA LYS A 8 -3.90 -19.17 -11.95
C LYS A 8 -5.18 -19.65 -12.64
N PHE A 9 -5.04 -20.03 -13.91
CA PHE A 9 -6.16 -20.36 -14.79
C PHE A 9 -6.96 -21.57 -14.30
N GLU A 10 -6.31 -22.54 -13.65
CA GLU A 10 -6.93 -23.72 -13.08
C GLU A 10 -7.83 -23.40 -11.87
N LYS A 11 -7.62 -22.25 -11.24
CA LYS A 11 -8.40 -21.76 -10.09
C LYS A 11 -9.31 -20.59 -10.43
N ASN A 12 -9.33 -20.14 -11.70
CA ASN A 12 -10.00 -18.91 -12.13
C ASN A 12 -9.65 -17.70 -11.23
N GLN A 13 -8.36 -17.48 -10.98
CA GLN A 13 -7.91 -16.35 -10.15
C GLN A 13 -6.61 -15.72 -10.66
N ILE A 14 -6.41 -14.44 -10.34
CA ILE A 14 -5.17 -13.71 -10.52
C ILE A 14 -4.62 -13.39 -9.13
N GLU A 15 -3.42 -13.86 -8.83
CA GLU A 15 -2.76 -13.62 -7.55
C GLU A 15 -1.77 -12.46 -7.67
N ILE A 16 -1.98 -11.39 -6.90
CA ILE A 16 -1.03 -10.27 -6.74
C ILE A 16 -0.24 -10.55 -5.46
N ILE A 17 1.03 -10.95 -5.63
CA ILE A 17 1.86 -11.51 -4.57
C ILE A 17 2.96 -10.52 -4.21
N SER A 18 3.04 -10.19 -2.92
CA SER A 18 4.06 -9.29 -2.36
C SER A 18 4.55 -9.79 -1.00
N ARG A 19 5.71 -9.32 -0.57
CA ARG A 19 6.30 -9.58 0.75
C ARG A 19 6.93 -8.31 1.29
N LEU A 20 6.55 -7.95 2.52
CA LEU A 20 7.15 -6.86 3.26
C LEU A 20 8.28 -7.37 4.15
N TYR A 21 9.49 -6.91 3.91
CA TYR A 21 10.60 -7.00 4.83
C TYR A 21 10.55 -5.80 5.76
N LEU A 22 10.10 -6.02 6.98
CA LEU A 22 9.96 -4.99 7.99
C LEU A 22 11.27 -4.89 8.79
N TYR A 23 11.80 -3.69 8.92
CA TYR A 23 13.02 -3.40 9.69
C TYR A 23 12.90 -2.06 10.40
N GLY A 24 13.83 -1.70 11.28
CA GLY A 24 13.77 -0.46 12.05
C GLY A 24 13.41 -0.68 13.51
N SER A 25 13.41 0.39 14.32
CA SER A 25 13.33 0.26 15.79
C SER A 25 11.95 -0.18 16.29
N GLN A 26 10.90 0.01 15.49
CA GLN A 26 9.53 -0.33 15.84
C GLN A 26 9.00 -1.57 15.10
N ALA A 27 9.84 -2.27 14.33
CA ALA A 27 9.42 -3.48 13.62
C ALA A 27 9.25 -4.66 14.60
N THR A 28 8.01 -5.04 14.88
CA THR A 28 7.65 -6.18 15.75
C THR A 28 6.65 -7.10 15.07
N GLU A 29 6.54 -8.34 15.53
CA GLU A 29 5.62 -9.33 14.97
C GLU A 29 4.17 -8.86 15.10
N GLU A 30 3.82 -8.23 16.22
CA GLU A 30 2.49 -7.66 16.44
C GLU A 30 2.15 -6.59 15.39
N ILE A 31 3.07 -5.64 15.16
CA ILE A 31 2.87 -4.58 14.16
C ILE A 31 2.81 -5.18 12.74
N GLY A 32 3.68 -6.14 12.43
CA GLY A 32 3.70 -6.81 11.14
C GLY A 32 2.39 -7.55 10.83
N ASN A 33 1.85 -8.28 11.80
CA ASN A 33 0.55 -8.95 11.66
C ASN A 33 -0.57 -7.93 11.40
N LYS A 34 -0.66 -6.87 12.21
CA LYS A 34 -1.65 -5.79 12.03
C LYS A 34 -1.59 -5.15 10.64
N ILE A 35 -0.37 -4.90 10.14
CA ILE A 35 -0.14 -4.35 8.80
C ILE A 35 -0.66 -5.29 7.72
N ILE A 36 -0.30 -6.57 7.78
CA ILE A 36 -0.68 -7.54 6.75
C ILE A 36 -2.18 -7.85 6.79
N ASP A 37 -2.78 -7.93 7.97
CA ASP A 37 -4.22 -8.11 8.13
C ASP A 37 -4.98 -6.94 7.52
N GLU A 38 -4.54 -5.69 7.75
CA GLU A 38 -5.14 -4.51 7.12
C GLU A 38 -5.03 -4.56 5.59
N ILE A 39 -3.82 -4.76 5.06
CA ILE A 39 -3.59 -4.80 3.60
C ILE A 39 -4.43 -5.90 2.95
N ASN A 40 -4.29 -7.15 3.40
CA ASN A 40 -4.97 -8.28 2.78
C ASN A 40 -6.49 -8.18 2.93
N ARG A 41 -7.00 -7.75 4.09
CA ARG A 41 -8.45 -7.56 4.25
C ARG A 41 -8.97 -6.50 3.29
N MET A 42 -8.34 -5.33 3.27
CA MET A 42 -8.87 -4.19 2.51
C MET A 42 -8.81 -4.40 1.00
N TYR A 43 -7.70 -4.92 0.46
CA TYR A 43 -7.56 -5.12 -0.98
C TYR A 43 -8.38 -6.29 -1.53
N ASN A 44 -8.78 -7.24 -0.67
CA ASN A 44 -9.66 -8.34 -1.07
C ASN A 44 -11.15 -8.09 -0.76
N GLU A 45 -11.48 -7.10 0.08
CA GLU A 45 -12.86 -6.71 0.41
C GLU A 45 -13.74 -6.35 -0.80
N PRO A 46 -13.27 -5.64 -1.86
CA PRO A 46 -14.14 -5.28 -3.00
C PRO A 46 -14.49 -6.45 -3.93
N GLU A 47 -13.97 -7.66 -3.70
CA GLU A 47 -14.26 -8.88 -4.47
C GLU A 47 -14.20 -8.69 -6.00
N VAL A 48 -13.07 -8.20 -6.48
CA VAL A 48 -12.93 -7.85 -7.91
C VAL A 48 -12.75 -9.09 -8.78
N PHE A 49 -13.44 -9.09 -9.91
CA PHE A 49 -13.28 -10.04 -11.00
C PHE A 49 -12.87 -9.32 -12.27
N VAL A 50 -11.98 -9.93 -13.04
CA VAL A 50 -11.61 -9.47 -14.38
C VAL A 50 -11.87 -10.57 -15.40
N GLU A 51 -12.25 -10.19 -16.61
CA GLU A 51 -12.45 -11.14 -17.70
C GLU A 51 -11.12 -11.38 -18.42
N PHE A 52 -10.79 -12.66 -18.60
CA PHE A 52 -9.65 -13.08 -19.41
C PHE A 52 -10.03 -14.28 -20.27
N ASN A 53 -9.91 -14.16 -21.59
CA ASN A 53 -10.31 -15.19 -22.56
C ASN A 53 -11.73 -15.75 -22.31
N GLY A 54 -12.69 -14.86 -22.02
CA GLY A 54 -14.09 -15.21 -21.75
C GLY A 54 -14.32 -15.91 -20.41
N LYS A 55 -13.31 -15.97 -19.51
CA LYS A 55 -13.45 -16.49 -18.14
C LYS A 55 -13.33 -15.35 -17.14
N GLN A 56 -14.24 -15.35 -16.16
CA GLN A 56 -14.14 -14.48 -14.99
C GLN A 56 -13.07 -15.01 -14.04
N MET A 57 -12.09 -14.18 -13.72
CA MET A 57 -11.00 -14.51 -12.80
C MET A 57 -11.06 -13.60 -11.57
N LYS A 58 -11.12 -14.19 -10.36
CA LYS A 58 -11.09 -13.44 -9.10
C LYS A 58 -9.70 -12.87 -8.86
N VAL A 59 -9.61 -11.60 -8.51
CA VAL A 59 -8.34 -10.95 -8.14
C VAL A 59 -8.11 -11.18 -6.64
N LEU A 60 -6.93 -11.68 -6.29
CA LEU A 60 -6.54 -11.96 -4.91
C LEU A 60 -5.20 -11.33 -4.57
N PHE A 61 -5.18 -10.49 -3.53
CA PHE A 61 -3.97 -9.92 -2.97
C PHE A 61 -3.44 -10.84 -1.87
N LEU A 62 -2.19 -11.27 -2.02
CA LEU A 62 -1.51 -12.21 -1.13
C LEU A 62 -0.21 -11.58 -0.62
N THR A 63 -0.34 -10.72 0.39
CA THR A 63 0.79 -10.05 1.04
C THR A 63 1.21 -10.83 2.28
N GLY A 64 2.50 -11.05 2.47
CA GLY A 64 3.06 -11.53 3.73
C GLY A 64 4.15 -10.61 4.24
N PHE A 65 4.67 -10.86 5.45
CA PHE A 65 5.80 -10.12 5.97
C PHE A 65 6.91 -11.02 6.54
N LYS A 66 8.07 -10.42 6.78
CA LYS A 66 9.15 -10.97 7.59
C LYS A 66 9.87 -9.82 8.28
N ILE A 67 10.19 -9.97 9.56
CA ILE A 67 11.05 -9.03 10.28
C ILE A 67 12.50 -9.38 10.03
N ILE A 68 13.30 -8.37 9.74
CA ILE A 68 14.74 -8.50 9.51
C ILE A 68 15.50 -7.36 10.18
N SER A 69 16.80 -7.56 10.42
CA SER A 69 17.66 -6.48 10.92
C SER A 69 17.89 -5.42 9.84
N THR A 70 18.34 -4.23 10.25
CA THR A 70 18.74 -3.18 9.30
C THR A 70 19.89 -3.66 8.40
N SER A 71 20.86 -4.42 8.93
CA SER A 71 21.96 -4.98 8.14
C SER A 71 21.48 -6.00 7.11
N GLU A 72 20.55 -6.88 7.49
CA GLU A 72 19.95 -7.83 6.55
C GLU A 72 19.13 -7.11 5.47
N ALA A 73 18.39 -6.05 5.83
CA ALA A 73 17.64 -5.24 4.86
C ALA A 73 18.56 -4.63 3.80
N MET A 74 19.68 -4.05 4.22
CA MET A 74 20.67 -3.46 3.32
C MET A 74 21.23 -4.49 2.34
N ILE A 75 21.70 -5.64 2.85
CA ILE A 75 22.25 -6.71 2.01
C ILE A 75 21.21 -7.21 1.01
N ARG A 76 19.97 -7.45 1.47
CA ARG A 76 18.89 -7.94 0.60
C ARG A 76 18.50 -6.94 -0.47
N ALA A 77 18.38 -5.66 -0.12
CA ALA A 77 18.00 -4.60 -1.06
C ALA A 77 19.07 -4.40 -2.15
N ALA A 78 20.35 -4.47 -1.79
CA ALA A 78 21.46 -4.31 -2.72
C ALA A 78 21.47 -5.33 -3.87
N VAL A 79 20.96 -6.54 -3.62
CA VAL A 79 20.90 -7.63 -4.61
C VAL A 79 19.46 -8.00 -4.99
N ASN A 80 18.49 -7.13 -4.70
CA ASN A 80 17.09 -7.45 -4.94
C ASN A 80 16.71 -7.28 -6.42
N PHE A 81 16.46 -8.39 -7.09
CA PHE A 81 15.86 -8.44 -8.43
C PHE A 81 14.43 -8.99 -8.42
N ASN A 82 13.88 -9.26 -7.23
CA ASN A 82 12.59 -9.90 -7.10
C ASN A 82 11.51 -8.85 -6.79
N TYR A 83 10.59 -8.69 -7.75
CA TYR A 83 9.43 -7.81 -7.63
C TYR A 83 8.44 -8.24 -6.54
N LYS A 84 8.63 -9.34 -5.82
CA LYS A 84 7.85 -9.63 -4.62
C LYS A 84 8.35 -8.84 -3.41
N ASN A 85 9.61 -8.41 -3.38
CA ASN A 85 10.28 -7.98 -2.17
C ASN A 85 10.20 -6.47 -1.98
N ASN A 86 9.74 -6.07 -0.80
CA ASN A 86 9.53 -4.68 -0.43
C ASN A 86 10.13 -4.40 0.93
N PHE A 87 10.83 -3.27 1.10
CA PHE A 87 11.60 -2.98 2.30
C PHE A 87 11.00 -1.78 3.01
N ILE A 88 10.33 -2.04 4.12
CA ILE A 88 9.61 -1.02 4.87
C ILE A 88 10.29 -0.81 6.20
N ARG A 89 10.80 0.40 6.42
CA ARG A 89 11.32 0.80 7.72
C ARG A 89 10.16 1.22 8.61
N ILE A 90 10.08 0.65 9.81
CA ILE A 90 9.09 1.00 10.83
C ILE A 90 9.78 1.77 11.95
N GLU A 91 9.32 3.00 12.17
CA GLU A 91 9.81 3.90 13.21
C GLU A 91 8.64 4.58 13.93
N ASN A 92 8.90 5.31 15.01
CA ASN A 92 7.87 6.08 15.70
C ASN A 92 7.63 7.45 15.04
N GLU A 93 8.68 8.01 14.43
CA GLU A 93 8.69 9.35 13.84
C GLU A 93 9.67 9.42 12.66
N ASN A 94 9.52 10.45 11.84
CA ASN A 94 10.46 10.84 10.80
C ASN A 94 10.39 12.35 10.59
N HIS A 95 11.28 12.88 9.75
CA HIS A 95 11.38 14.32 9.49
C HIS A 95 10.18 14.92 8.73
N ILE A 96 9.28 14.09 8.16
CA ILE A 96 8.07 14.55 7.45
C ILE A 96 6.78 14.27 8.23
N THR A 97 6.86 13.68 9.42
CA THR A 97 5.75 13.42 10.37
C THR A 97 4.60 12.57 9.82
N ARG A 98 4.84 11.75 8.79
CA ARG A 98 3.85 10.82 8.21
C ARG A 98 4.55 9.64 7.55
N SER A 99 3.83 8.53 7.44
CA SER A 99 4.23 7.38 6.62
C SER A 99 4.29 7.76 5.14
N PHE A 100 5.21 7.13 4.41
CA PHE A 100 5.34 7.33 2.97
C PHE A 100 6.02 6.14 2.28
N MET A 101 5.80 6.04 0.97
CA MET A 101 6.55 5.18 0.06
C MET A 101 7.57 5.97 -0.76
N GLY A 102 8.79 5.42 -0.82
CA GLY A 102 9.82 5.69 -1.82
C GLY A 102 10.10 7.15 -2.20
N TYR A 103 10.60 7.29 -3.42
CA TYR A 103 10.86 8.59 -4.08
C TYR A 103 9.81 8.94 -5.14
N GLY A 104 8.75 8.14 -5.23
CA GLY A 104 7.70 8.22 -6.21
C GLY A 104 6.76 7.01 -6.17
N ILE A 105 5.76 7.03 -7.05
CA ILE A 105 4.75 5.98 -7.20
C ILE A 105 5.39 4.69 -7.73
N GLY A 106 4.99 3.53 -7.18
CA GLY A 106 5.50 2.23 -7.62
C GLY A 106 6.75 1.71 -6.90
N ASP A 107 7.37 2.49 -6.00
CA ASP A 107 8.70 2.19 -5.42
C ASP A 107 8.66 1.18 -4.25
N ASN A 108 9.56 0.18 -4.22
CA ASN A 108 9.55 -0.94 -3.27
C ASN A 108 10.18 -0.69 -1.89
N VAL A 109 10.49 0.56 -1.58
CA VAL A 109 11.00 0.97 -0.26
C VAL A 109 10.03 1.95 0.40
N GLY A 110 9.93 1.93 1.72
CA GLY A 110 9.04 2.84 2.45
C GLY A 110 9.50 3.11 3.88
N HIS A 111 8.97 4.18 4.47
CA HIS A 111 9.21 4.55 5.87
C HIS A 111 7.87 4.84 6.53
N TRP A 112 7.43 3.92 7.37
CA TRP A 112 6.10 3.92 7.97
C TRP A 112 6.18 4.14 9.48
N LEU A 113 5.23 4.91 9.99
CA LEU A 113 5.23 5.38 11.36
C LEU A 113 4.20 4.65 12.19
N THR A 114 4.59 4.12 13.36
CA THR A 114 3.63 3.55 14.31
C THR A 114 2.64 4.59 14.85
N SER A 115 3.05 5.86 14.90
CA SER A 115 2.18 7.00 15.25
C SER A 115 1.05 7.24 14.25
N ASP A 116 1.11 6.67 13.04
CA ASP A 116 -0.01 6.65 12.09
C ASP A 116 -1.02 5.53 12.38
N ASN A 117 -0.87 4.78 13.48
CA ASN A 117 -1.76 3.68 13.88
C ASN A 117 -1.86 2.56 12.82
N LEU A 118 -0.71 2.09 12.35
CA LEU A 118 -0.59 1.03 11.34
C LEU A 118 -1.47 -0.19 11.68
N GLY A 119 -2.29 -0.62 10.72
CA GLY A 119 -3.22 -1.73 10.87
C GLY A 119 -4.61 -1.37 11.40
N THR A 120 -4.82 -0.13 11.83
CA THR A 120 -6.13 0.36 12.33
C THR A 120 -6.62 1.63 11.66
N SER A 121 -5.73 2.41 11.04
CA SER A 121 -6.06 3.68 10.38
C SER A 121 -6.24 3.60 8.87
N THR A 122 -6.01 2.45 8.24
CA THR A 122 -5.85 2.24 6.78
C THR A 122 -4.54 2.76 6.19
N THR A 123 -3.61 3.26 7.01
CA THR A 123 -2.35 3.84 6.50
C THR A 123 -1.50 2.80 5.79
N ALA A 124 -1.38 1.57 6.30
CA ALA A 124 -0.56 0.56 5.64
C ALA A 124 -1.18 0.15 4.29
N ALA A 125 -2.52 0.07 4.21
CA ALA A 125 -3.22 -0.16 2.94
C ALA A 125 -3.07 1.01 1.95
N HIS A 126 -3.05 2.26 2.42
CA HIS A 126 -2.80 3.45 1.58
C HIS A 126 -1.38 3.46 1.01
N GLU A 127 -0.38 3.26 1.88
CA GLU A 127 1.01 3.17 1.43
C GLU A 127 1.22 1.95 0.52
N PHE A 128 0.51 0.84 0.78
CA PHE A 128 0.42 -0.31 -0.14
C PHE A 128 -0.31 0.00 -1.46
N GLY A 129 -1.06 1.08 -1.57
CA GLY A 129 -1.59 1.56 -2.86
C GLY A 129 -0.57 2.30 -3.69
N HIS A 130 0.13 3.27 -3.09
CA HIS A 130 1.22 4.01 -3.75
C HIS A 130 2.30 3.10 -4.30
N SER A 131 2.69 2.20 -3.42
CA SER A 131 3.29 0.91 -3.67
C SER A 131 2.91 0.28 -5.03
N LEU A 132 1.64 0.01 -5.31
CA LEU A 132 1.21 -0.71 -6.51
C LEU A 132 1.00 0.19 -7.73
N GLY A 133 1.42 1.45 -7.66
CA GLY A 133 1.28 2.37 -8.77
C GLY A 133 0.09 3.33 -8.65
N LEU A 134 -0.65 3.32 -7.54
CA LEU A 134 -1.79 4.20 -7.37
C LEU A 134 -1.36 5.59 -6.90
N ASP A 135 -1.85 6.63 -7.58
CA ASP A 135 -1.70 8.02 -7.15
C ASP A 135 -2.88 8.48 -6.30
N HIS A 136 -2.72 9.62 -5.62
CA HIS A 136 -3.86 10.33 -5.05
C HIS A 136 -4.82 10.78 -6.17
N PRO A 137 -6.15 10.77 -5.93
CA PRO A 137 -7.11 11.34 -6.85
C PRO A 137 -6.84 12.83 -7.09
N ALA A 138 -7.07 13.30 -8.32
CA ALA A 138 -6.92 14.72 -8.64
C ALA A 138 -7.96 15.61 -7.95
N ASN A 139 -9.17 15.08 -7.72
CA ASN A 139 -10.20 15.74 -6.92
C ASN A 139 -10.17 15.22 -5.49
N LEU A 140 -10.01 16.13 -4.53
CA LEU A 140 -9.90 15.84 -3.10
C LEU A 140 -11.19 16.13 -2.31
N ASP A 141 -12.27 16.53 -3.00
CA ASP A 141 -13.58 16.70 -2.39
C ASP A 141 -14.50 15.53 -2.76
N PHE A 142 -14.76 14.69 -1.76
CA PHE A 142 -15.60 13.50 -1.84
C PHE A 142 -16.96 13.70 -1.16
N ARG A 143 -17.33 14.95 -0.82
CA ARG A 143 -18.66 15.27 -0.25
C ARG A 143 -19.76 14.98 -1.27
N GLY A 144 -20.94 14.63 -0.77
CA GLY A 144 -22.09 14.24 -1.59
C GLY A 144 -22.04 12.79 -2.09
N SER A 145 -20.99 12.02 -1.77
CA SER A 145 -20.93 10.58 -2.01
C SER A 145 -21.53 9.79 -0.84
N ASP A 146 -22.42 8.84 -1.13
CA ASP A 146 -22.92 7.88 -0.14
C ASP A 146 -21.88 6.80 0.22
N SER A 147 -20.81 6.70 -0.55
CA SER A 147 -19.72 5.75 -0.33
C SER A 147 -18.61 6.34 0.54
N PRO A 148 -17.91 5.51 1.34
CA PRO A 148 -16.70 5.91 2.03
C PRO A 148 -15.63 6.45 1.07
N PRO A 149 -14.70 7.30 1.55
CA PRO A 149 -13.62 7.80 0.71
C PRO A 149 -12.73 6.65 0.19
N PRO A 150 -12.18 6.77 -1.03
CA PRO A 150 -11.31 5.75 -1.63
C PRO A 150 -10.00 5.58 -0.84
N ILE A 151 -9.30 4.46 -1.01
CA ILE A 151 -8.08 4.17 -0.23
C ILE A 151 -6.99 5.19 -0.52
N MET A 152 -6.96 5.71 -1.75
CA MET A 152 -6.00 6.72 -2.16
C MET A 152 -6.41 8.15 -1.82
N ALA A 153 -7.54 8.40 -1.16
CA ALA A 153 -7.82 9.73 -0.64
C ALA A 153 -6.71 10.14 0.36
N PRO A 154 -5.97 11.25 0.11
CA PRO A 154 -4.97 11.72 1.04
C PRO A 154 -5.60 12.32 2.30
N ARG A 155 -4.82 12.39 3.37
CA ARG A 155 -5.17 13.22 4.54
C ARG A 155 -5.46 14.66 4.08
N GLY A 156 -6.47 15.29 4.69
CA GLY A 156 -6.93 16.63 4.31
C GLY A 156 -8.05 16.66 3.28
N SER A 157 -8.39 15.53 2.66
CA SER A 157 -9.55 15.43 1.76
C SER A 157 -10.85 15.82 2.46
N LEU A 158 -11.76 16.46 1.72
CA LEU A 158 -13.10 16.80 2.21
C LEU A 158 -14.03 15.60 2.00
N VAL A 159 -14.82 15.29 3.01
CA VAL A 159 -15.73 14.13 3.02
C VAL A 159 -17.02 14.51 3.74
N ASN A 160 -18.05 13.68 3.58
CA ASN A 160 -19.27 13.84 4.37
C ASN A 160 -18.99 13.76 5.88
N PRO A 161 -19.78 14.47 6.72
CA PRO A 161 -19.61 14.53 8.17
C PRO A 161 -19.28 13.20 8.85
N GLN A 162 -19.97 12.13 8.50
CA GLN A 162 -19.79 10.79 9.08
C GLN A 162 -18.39 10.17 8.87
N TYR A 163 -17.61 10.70 7.94
CA TYR A 163 -16.25 10.25 7.64
C TYR A 163 -15.16 11.23 8.10
N GLN A 164 -15.54 12.34 8.74
CA GLN A 164 -14.59 13.31 9.28
C GLN A 164 -13.93 12.79 10.57
N TRP A 165 -12.87 13.46 11.02
CA TRP A 165 -12.36 13.27 12.38
C TRP A 165 -13.42 13.62 13.43
N GLU A 166 -14.10 14.75 13.23
CA GLU A 166 -15.20 15.24 14.04
C GLU A 166 -16.42 15.50 13.14
N PRO A 167 -17.51 14.72 13.24
CA PRO A 167 -18.67 14.87 12.36
C PRO A 167 -19.37 16.22 12.45
N THR A 168 -19.23 16.94 13.55
CA THR A 168 -19.85 18.26 13.75
C THR A 168 -18.95 19.42 13.29
N ALA A 169 -17.68 19.16 12.95
CA ALA A 169 -16.78 20.18 12.45
C ALA A 169 -17.18 20.60 11.02
N LYS A 170 -16.97 21.87 10.70
CA LYS A 170 -17.16 22.36 9.33
C LYS A 170 -16.08 21.79 8.43
N ALA A 171 -16.46 21.45 7.19
CA ALA A 171 -15.53 20.90 6.20
C ALA A 171 -14.29 21.79 6.04
N GLY A 172 -13.09 21.19 6.14
CA GLY A 172 -11.80 21.86 6.01
C GLY A 172 -11.28 22.54 7.27
N GLU A 173 -12.08 22.69 8.33
CA GLU A 173 -11.61 23.17 9.63
C GLU A 173 -10.94 22.04 10.44
N PHE A 174 -10.39 22.36 11.61
CA PHE A 174 -9.84 21.35 12.51
C PHE A 174 -10.91 20.32 12.86
N GLY A 175 -10.60 19.04 12.65
CA GLY A 175 -11.57 17.94 12.78
C GLY A 175 -12.47 17.73 11.55
N GLY A 176 -12.58 18.72 10.65
CA GLY A 176 -13.47 18.74 9.48
C GLY A 176 -12.91 18.14 8.20
N THR A 177 -11.87 17.32 8.29
CA THR A 177 -11.29 16.60 7.15
C THR A 177 -11.40 15.10 7.37
N MET A 178 -11.20 14.34 6.31
CA MET A 178 -11.30 12.87 6.34
C MET A 178 -10.47 12.25 7.47
N ASN A 179 -11.13 11.40 8.26
CA ASN A 179 -10.45 10.46 9.14
C ASN A 179 -10.03 9.22 8.33
N PRO A 180 -8.72 8.92 8.23
CA PRO A 180 -8.19 7.79 7.45
C PRO A 180 -8.86 6.45 7.72
N LYS A 181 -9.35 6.19 8.95
CA LYS A 181 -9.96 4.90 9.31
C LYS A 181 -11.18 4.52 8.46
N TYR A 182 -11.81 5.50 7.81
CA TYR A 182 -12.99 5.29 6.97
C TYR A 182 -12.68 4.97 5.51
N ARG A 183 -11.41 5.06 5.09
CA ARG A 183 -11.05 4.76 3.71
C ARG A 183 -11.34 3.32 3.34
N LYS A 184 -11.69 3.09 2.07
CA LYS A 184 -11.96 1.77 1.51
C LYS A 184 -11.27 1.60 0.17
N VAL A 185 -10.70 0.43 -0.08
CA VAL A 185 -10.21 0.08 -1.43
C VAL A 185 -11.43 -0.12 -2.32
N THR A 186 -11.45 0.58 -3.44
CA THR A 186 -12.52 0.50 -4.43
C THR A 186 -12.22 -0.54 -5.51
N LYS A 187 -13.25 -0.99 -6.21
CA LYS A 187 -13.08 -1.87 -7.38
C LYS A 187 -12.25 -1.16 -8.45
N GLU A 188 -12.49 0.13 -8.65
CA GLU A 188 -11.83 0.97 -9.64
C GLU A 188 -10.33 1.05 -9.38
N GLU A 189 -9.90 1.19 -8.13
CA GLU A 189 -8.48 1.18 -7.74
C GLU A 189 -7.82 -0.17 -8.03
N VAL A 190 -8.50 -1.29 -7.76
CA VAL A 190 -7.97 -2.62 -8.12
C VAL A 190 -7.87 -2.79 -9.64
N LEU A 191 -8.85 -2.29 -10.40
CA LEU A 191 -8.79 -2.32 -11.88
C LEU A 191 -7.68 -1.43 -12.42
N LEU A 192 -7.40 -0.28 -11.79
CA LEU A 192 -6.27 0.59 -12.15
C LEU A 192 -4.93 -0.12 -11.97
N ILE A 193 -4.75 -0.89 -10.88
CA ILE A 193 -3.55 -1.72 -10.67
C ILE A 193 -3.32 -2.71 -11.82
N LEU A 194 -4.39 -3.22 -12.41
CA LEU A 194 -4.34 -4.25 -13.46
C LEU A 194 -4.30 -3.69 -14.89
N LYS A 195 -4.57 -2.39 -15.07
CA LYS A 195 -4.88 -1.77 -16.37
C LYS A 195 -3.83 -2.03 -17.45
N ASP A 196 -2.55 -2.02 -17.08
CA ASP A 196 -1.43 -2.11 -18.04
C ASP A 196 -0.79 -3.51 -18.07
N LEU A 197 -1.41 -4.51 -17.46
CA LEU A 197 -0.85 -5.87 -17.40
C LEU A 197 -1.30 -6.71 -18.60
N ASN A 198 -0.37 -7.46 -19.19
CA ASN A 198 -0.66 -8.36 -20.30
C ASN A 198 -0.62 -9.83 -19.86
N PHE A 199 -1.75 -10.53 -19.97
CA PHE A 199 -1.89 -11.93 -19.58
C PHE A 199 -1.85 -12.93 -20.76
N GLU A 200 -1.67 -12.46 -22.01
CA GLU A 200 -1.79 -13.24 -23.25
C GLU A 200 -0.92 -14.51 -23.28
N ASN A 201 0.25 -14.48 -22.64
CA ASN A 201 1.21 -15.60 -22.66
C ASN A 201 1.20 -16.46 -21.39
N LYS A 202 0.20 -16.31 -20.50
CA LYS A 202 0.16 -17.00 -19.19
C LYS A 202 1.37 -16.72 -18.30
N GLN A 203 2.12 -15.66 -18.59
CA GLN A 203 3.32 -15.28 -17.86
C GLN A 203 2.97 -14.41 -16.66
N ASN A 204 3.91 -14.35 -15.72
CA ASN A 204 3.84 -13.40 -14.62
C ASN A 204 3.99 -11.98 -15.16
N ASN A 205 3.20 -11.07 -14.61
CA ASN A 205 3.43 -9.64 -14.77
C ASN A 205 4.09 -9.07 -13.52
N TYR A 206 4.73 -7.92 -13.66
CA TYR A 206 5.45 -7.26 -12.58
C TYR A 206 4.91 -5.84 -12.42
N ILE A 207 4.49 -5.49 -11.21
CA ILE A 207 4.03 -4.14 -10.86
C ILE A 207 5.16 -3.43 -10.11
N GLY A 208 5.29 -2.12 -10.33
CA GLY A 208 6.17 -1.25 -9.55
C GLY A 208 7.60 -1.19 -10.06
N GLN A 209 8.51 -0.69 -9.22
CA GLN A 209 9.92 -0.52 -9.51
C GLN A 209 10.77 -1.03 -8.33
N LEU A 210 12.01 -1.44 -8.63
CA LEU A 210 12.97 -1.90 -7.63
C LEU A 210 13.95 -0.78 -7.29
N SER A 211 14.06 -0.48 -6.00
CA SER A 211 15.03 0.43 -5.42
C SER A 211 15.98 -0.33 -4.51
N ASN A 212 17.25 0.07 -4.58
CA ASN A 212 18.32 -0.33 -3.67
C ASN A 212 18.70 0.79 -2.69
N THR A 213 17.95 1.90 -2.69
CA THR A 213 18.17 3.02 -1.77
C THR A 213 17.13 2.94 -0.65
N LEU A 214 17.56 2.49 0.53
CA LEU A 214 16.70 2.35 1.71
C LEU A 214 16.56 3.67 2.48
N PHE A 215 15.69 3.70 3.48
CA PHE A 215 15.58 4.81 4.42
C PHE A 215 16.31 4.53 5.73
N ASP A 216 16.92 5.58 6.29
CA ASP A 216 17.47 5.57 7.64
C ASP A 216 16.39 5.80 8.73
N LYS A 217 16.81 5.86 10.00
CA LYS A 217 15.90 6.07 11.14
C LYS A 217 15.03 7.32 11.00
N THR A 218 15.59 8.39 10.46
CA THR A 218 14.91 9.68 10.34
C THR A 218 14.09 9.82 9.07
N GLY A 219 14.14 8.82 8.17
CA GLY A 219 13.47 8.84 6.88
C GLY A 219 14.32 9.40 5.74
N ASN A 220 15.61 9.65 5.95
CA ASN A 220 16.49 10.13 4.89
C ASN A 220 16.91 8.97 3.95
N PRO A 221 17.11 9.25 2.65
CA PRO A 221 17.67 8.30 1.72
C PRO A 221 19.05 7.83 2.20
N SER A 222 19.27 6.53 2.17
CA SER A 222 20.50 5.90 2.61
C SER A 222 20.99 4.94 1.54
N ARG A 223 21.98 5.41 0.76
CA ARG A 223 22.73 4.59 -0.18
C ARG A 223 23.98 4.10 0.53
N TRP A 224 24.07 2.79 0.72
CA TRP A 224 25.28 2.18 1.25
C TRP A 224 26.11 1.70 0.07
N LEU A 225 27.15 2.46 -0.25
CA LEU A 225 28.23 1.97 -1.09
C LEU A 225 28.98 0.93 -0.26
N ALA A 226 29.02 -0.30 -0.77
CA ALA A 226 29.94 -1.33 -0.26
C ALA A 226 31.39 -0.93 -0.54
#